data_AF-A0A6M5YIK7-F1
#
_entry.id   AF-A0A6M5YIK7-F1
#
_cell.length_a   1.000
_cell.length_b   1.000
_cell.length_c   1.000
_cell.angle_alpha   90.00
_cell.angle_beta   90.00
_cell.angle_gamma   90.00
#
_symmetry.space_group_name_H-M   'P 1'
#
loop_
_entity.id
_entity.type
_entity.pdbx_description
1 polymer ?
#
loop_
_entity_poly.entity_id
_entity_poly.type
_entity_poly.pdbx_seq_one_letter_code
_entity_poly.pdbx_strand_id
1 'polypeptide(L)'
;MSATVSTPTPAAAPSLLTSGEKLFSPAAIAKQIPSHRDKAHLNGATVFRWIVRGVKTANGDVIRLEAVKLGSFWRTSLEAVERFSSKLTSASIQTDTPPAPLAPTPKQRSRAAAKASREADALFGRAGE
;
A
#
# COMPACT_ATOMS: atom_id res chain seq x y z
N MET A 1 -30.90 7.33 29.85
CA MET A 1 -29.49 6.95 29.60
C MET A 1 -29.31 6.86 28.10
N SER A 2 -28.93 7.97 27.46
CA SER A 2 -28.84 8.05 26.00
C SER A 2 -27.40 7.82 25.56
N ALA A 3 -27.18 6.77 24.77
CA ALA A 3 -25.88 6.43 24.19
C ALA A 3 -25.58 7.41 23.04
N THR A 4 -24.54 8.21 23.21
CA THR A 4 -23.97 9.03 22.14
C THR A 4 -23.30 8.10 21.13
N VAL A 5 -23.94 7.91 19.97
CA VAL A 5 -23.32 7.25 18.82
C VAL A 5 -22.22 8.19 18.30
N SER A 6 -20.96 7.82 18.55
CA SER A 6 -19.80 8.48 17.97
C SER A 6 -19.73 8.11 16.49
N THR A 7 -20.17 9.00 15.61
CA THR A 7 -20.00 8.84 14.17
C THR A 7 -18.50 8.76 13.87
N PRO A 8 -18.01 7.76 13.10
CA PRO A 8 -16.62 7.75 12.67
C PRO A 8 -16.39 8.95 11.76
N THR A 9 -15.60 9.92 12.23
CA THR A 9 -15.07 11.01 11.42
C THR A 9 -14.46 10.40 10.16
N PRO A 10 -14.93 10.74 8.93
CA PRO A 10 -14.26 10.28 7.73
C PRO A 10 -12.82 10.77 7.83
N ALA A 11 -11.87 9.83 7.83
CA ALA A 11 -10.44 10.10 7.95
C ALA A 11 -10.11 11.31 7.07
N ALA A 12 -9.90 12.46 7.71
CA ALA A 12 -9.81 13.74 7.04
C ALA A 12 -8.71 13.60 5.99
N ALA A 13 -9.09 13.61 4.71
CA ALA A 13 -8.11 13.64 3.66
C ALA A 13 -7.26 14.89 3.94
N PRO A 14 -5.94 14.75 4.12
CA PRO A 14 -5.09 15.89 4.40
C PRO A 14 -5.28 16.86 3.23
N SER A 15 -5.89 18.00 3.53
CA SER A 15 -6.34 18.97 2.54
C SER A 15 -5.12 19.76 2.08
N LEU A 16 -4.26 19.10 1.30
CA LEU A 16 -3.03 19.65 0.73
C LEU A 16 -3.27 20.98 -0.02
N LEU A 17 -4.50 21.21 -0.49
CA LEU A 17 -4.92 22.48 -1.11
C LEU A 17 -5.02 23.65 -0.12
N THR A 18 -5.43 23.40 1.13
CA THR A 18 -5.64 24.43 2.14
C THR A 18 -4.44 24.61 3.06
N SER A 19 -3.52 23.65 3.11
CA SER A 19 -2.33 23.70 3.96
C SER A 19 -1.26 24.71 3.51
N GLY A 20 -1.43 25.36 2.35
CA GLY A 20 -0.43 26.29 1.78
C GLY A 20 0.83 25.61 1.22
N GLU A 21 0.87 24.28 1.20
CA GLU A 21 1.98 23.49 0.69
C GLU A 21 2.13 23.66 -0.83
N LYS A 22 3.38 23.69 -1.32
CA LYS A 22 3.62 23.79 -2.77
C LYS A 22 3.30 22.48 -3.46
N LEU A 23 2.34 22.54 -4.38
CA LEU A 23 1.87 21.37 -5.11
C LEU A 23 2.66 21.12 -6.39
N PHE A 24 3.12 19.88 -6.54
CA PHE A 24 3.91 19.39 -7.66
C PHE A 24 3.23 18.19 -8.32
N SER A 25 3.58 17.92 -9.59
CA SER A 25 3.18 16.68 -10.24
C SER A 25 4.01 15.49 -9.73
N PRO A 26 3.54 14.23 -9.87
CA PRO A 26 4.33 13.06 -9.50
C PRO A 26 5.70 12.99 -10.18
N ALA A 27 5.78 13.43 -11.44
CA ALA A 27 7.04 13.48 -12.19
C ALA A 27 7.99 14.57 -11.65
N ALA A 28 7.47 15.73 -11.23
CA ALA A 28 8.28 16.78 -10.64
C ALA A 28 8.84 16.38 -9.27
N ILE A 29 8.03 15.71 -8.44
CA ILE A 29 8.46 15.19 -7.14
C ILE A 29 9.52 14.10 -7.29
N ALA A 30 9.35 13.20 -8.26
CA ALA A 30 10.31 12.14 -8.50
C ALA A 30 11.73 12.66 -8.81
N LYS A 31 11.85 13.84 -9.44
CA LYS A 31 13.13 14.50 -9.70
C LYS A 31 13.77 15.12 -8.46
N GLN A 32 13.04 15.25 -7.35
CA GLN A 32 13.58 15.79 -6.10
C GLN A 32 14.06 14.69 -5.14
N ILE A 33 13.74 13.43 -5.46
CA ILE A 33 14.05 12.29 -4.60
C ILE A 33 15.17 11.48 -5.25
N PRO A 34 16.28 11.21 -4.54
CA PRO A 34 17.36 10.38 -5.05
C PRO A 34 16.86 8.96 -5.32
N SER A 35 17.38 8.34 -6.38
CA SER A 35 17.12 6.93 -6.66
C SER A 35 18.18 6.03 -6.00
N HIS A 36 17.76 4.84 -5.58
CA HIS A 36 18.65 3.81 -5.02
C HIS A 36 19.56 3.15 -6.08
N ARG A 37 19.09 3.05 -7.34
CA ARG A 37 19.92 2.54 -8.45
C ARG A 37 20.77 3.68 -9.02
N ASP A 38 21.77 3.37 -9.85
CA ASP A 38 22.69 4.31 -10.57
C ASP A 38 22.03 5.43 -11.40
N LYS A 39 20.71 5.58 -11.32
CA LYS A 39 19.95 6.73 -11.80
C LYS A 39 19.99 7.84 -10.76
N ALA A 40 20.14 9.08 -11.22
CA ALA A 40 20.15 10.25 -10.36
C ALA A 40 18.83 10.44 -9.57
N HIS A 41 17.68 10.08 -10.15
CA HIS A 41 16.36 10.37 -9.57
C HIS A 41 15.35 9.23 -9.75
N LEU A 42 14.28 9.26 -8.95
CA LEU A 42 13.17 8.31 -9.09
C LEU A 42 12.40 8.50 -10.40
N ASN A 43 11.69 7.44 -10.82
CA ASN A 43 10.72 7.52 -11.90
C ASN A 43 9.38 8.07 -11.38
N GLY A 44 8.77 9.01 -12.11
CA GLY A 44 7.43 9.55 -11.80
C GLY A 44 6.34 8.48 -11.67
N ALA A 45 6.43 7.37 -12.40
CA ALA A 45 5.50 6.24 -12.27
C ALA A 45 5.55 5.58 -10.88
N THR A 46 6.70 5.62 -10.19
CA THR A 46 6.84 5.14 -8.82
C THR A 46 6.04 6.01 -7.86
N VAL A 47 6.17 7.33 -7.96
CA VAL A 47 5.41 8.28 -7.14
C VAL A 47 3.91 8.15 -7.41
N PHE A 48 3.52 8.05 -8.68
CA PHE A 48 2.11 7.80 -9.04
C PHE A 48 1.59 6.51 -8.41
N ARG A 49 2.38 5.42 -8.41
CA ARG A 49 2.01 4.17 -7.76
C ARG A 49 1.83 4.31 -6.25
N TRP A 50 2.68 5.09 -5.58
CA TRP A 50 2.52 5.38 -4.15
C TRP A 50 1.21 6.10 -3.83
N ILE A 51 0.74 6.96 -4.73
CA ILE A 51 -0.56 7.64 -4.62
C ILE A 51 -1.71 6.63 -4.78
N VAL A 52 -1.74 5.90 -5.91
CA VAL A 52 -2.93 5.09 -6.25
C VAL A 52 -2.98 3.72 -5.57
N ARG A 53 -1.82 3.10 -5.30
CA ARG A 53 -1.72 1.76 -4.72
C ARG A 53 -1.13 1.77 -3.32
N GLY A 54 -0.24 2.71 -3.03
CA GLY A 54 0.55 2.72 -1.80
C GLY A 54 1.67 1.69 -1.80
N VAL A 55 2.28 1.53 -0.63
CA VAL A 55 3.35 0.58 -0.33
C VAL A 55 2.87 -0.31 0.81
N LYS A 56 3.03 -1.62 0.63
CA LYS A 56 2.75 -2.62 1.67
C LYS A 56 3.89 -2.65 2.68
N THR A 57 3.58 -2.58 3.96
CA THR A 57 4.55 -2.74 5.06
C THR A 57 4.70 -4.21 5.42
N ALA A 58 5.72 -4.54 6.23
CA ALA A 58 5.93 -5.90 6.72
C ALA A 58 4.74 -6.43 7.55
N ASN A 59 4.03 -5.52 8.22
CA ASN A 59 2.86 -5.83 9.05
C ASN A 59 1.59 -6.05 8.22
N GLY A 60 1.65 -5.89 6.90
CA GLY A 60 0.51 -6.07 5.99
C GLY A 60 -0.30 -4.80 5.72
N ASP A 61 0.00 -3.70 6.42
CA ASP A 61 -0.65 -2.41 6.20
C ASP A 61 -0.25 -1.79 4.85
N VAL A 62 -1.11 -0.92 4.32
CA VAL A 62 -0.85 -0.17 3.09
C VAL A 62 -0.74 1.30 3.42
N ILE A 63 0.47 1.84 3.31
CA ILE A 63 0.73 3.28 3.45
C ILE A 63 0.64 3.92 2.07
N ARG A 64 -0.20 4.94 1.91
CA ARG A 64 -0.37 5.69 0.65
C ARG A 64 0.25 7.08 0.76
N LEU A 65 0.78 7.57 -0.34
CA LEU A 65 1.24 8.94 -0.44
C LEU A 65 0.03 9.88 -0.53
N GLU A 66 0.03 10.91 0.30
CA GLU A 66 -0.99 11.94 0.33
C GLU A 66 -0.95 12.75 -0.97
N ALA A 67 -2.08 12.87 -1.66
CA ALA A 67 -2.17 13.60 -2.90
C ALA A 67 -3.60 14.09 -3.14
N VAL A 68 -3.74 15.16 -3.91
CA VAL A 68 -5.02 15.69 -4.35
C VAL A 68 -5.23 15.44 -5.84
N LYS A 69 -6.45 15.04 -6.18
CA LYS A 69 -6.90 14.93 -7.57
C LYS A 69 -7.51 16.25 -8.01
N LEU A 70 -6.94 16.85 -9.06
CA LEU A 70 -7.46 18.08 -9.67
C LEU A 70 -7.83 17.77 -11.12
N GLY A 71 -9.12 17.51 -11.36
CA GLY A 71 -9.61 17.06 -12.67
C GLY A 71 -8.92 15.78 -13.11
N SER A 72 -8.16 15.84 -14.22
CA SER A 72 -7.48 14.68 -14.81
C SER A 72 -6.10 14.39 -14.22
N PHE A 73 -5.51 15.25 -13.39
CA PHE A 73 -4.14 15.09 -12.89
C PHE A 73 -4.06 15.01 -11.36
N TRP A 74 -2.95 14.48 -10.87
CA TRP A 74 -2.65 14.33 -9.44
C TRP A 74 -1.60 15.37 -9.03
N ARG A 75 -1.71 15.86 -7.79
CA ARG A 75 -0.73 16.75 -7.17
C ARG A 75 -0.36 16.26 -5.76
N THR A 76 0.91 16.40 -5.40
CA THR A 76 1.45 16.12 -4.07
C THR A 76 2.50 17.17 -3.72
N SER A 77 2.85 17.28 -2.45
CA SER A 77 3.88 18.18 -1.94
C SER A 77 5.12 17.40 -1.47
N LEU A 78 6.18 18.09 -1.06
CA LEU A 78 7.36 17.47 -0.44
C LEU A 78 7.07 17.06 1.00
N GLU A 79 6.30 17.87 1.70
CA GLU A 79 5.85 17.67 3.07
C GLU A 79 4.95 16.42 3.17
N ALA A 80 4.17 16.12 2.14
CA ALA A 80 3.46 14.85 2.00
C ALA A 80 4.43 13.67 1.82
N VAL A 81 5.52 13.84 1.06
CA VAL A 81 6.54 12.81 0.87
C VAL A 81 7.30 12.55 2.16
N GLU A 82 7.64 13.60 2.91
CA GLU A 82 8.26 13.48 4.24
C GLU A 82 7.37 12.64 5.16
N ARG A 83 6.10 13.02 5.34
CA ARG A 83 5.12 12.27 6.16
C ARG A 83 4.99 10.82 5.71
N PHE A 84 4.94 10.59 4.40
CA PHE A 84 4.89 9.25 3.82
C PHE A 84 6.14 8.44 4.16
N SER A 85 7.33 9.03 3.99
CA SER A 85 8.61 8.39 4.30
C SER A 85 8.76 8.09 5.78
N SER A 86 8.34 9.01 6.66
CA SER A 86 8.34 8.81 8.12
C SER A 86 7.45 7.64 8.51
N LYS A 87 6.22 7.57 7.96
CA LYS A 87 5.31 6.43 8.20
C LYS A 87 5.92 5.11 7.73
N LEU A 88 6.55 5.08 6.55
CA LEU A 88 7.22 3.88 6.03
C LEU A 88 8.39 3.45 6.91
N THR A 89 9.24 4.41 7.30
CA THR A 89 10.40 4.15 8.15
C THR A 89 9.96 3.63 9.51
N SER A 90 8.97 4.25 10.16
CA SER A 90 8.41 3.77 11.43
C SER A 90 7.87 2.34 11.30
N ALA A 91 7.09 2.06 10.25
CA ALA A 91 6.54 0.73 9.99
C ALA A 91 7.60 -0.33 9.62
N SER A 92 8.80 0.09 9.20
CA SER A 92 9.90 -0.82 8.87
C SER A 92 10.83 -1.08 10.06
N ILE A 93 10.92 -0.17 11.02
CA ILE A 93 11.79 -0.30 12.20
C ILE A 93 11.04 -0.99 13.35
N GLN A 94 9.74 -0.71 13.52
CA GLN A 94 8.91 -1.33 14.55
C GLN A 94 8.57 -2.78 14.16
N THR A 95 9.43 -3.72 14.56
CA THR A 95 9.35 -5.15 14.21
C THR A 95 9.16 -6.05 15.45
N ASP A 96 8.51 -5.56 16.51
CA ASP A 96 8.20 -6.39 17.69
C ASP A 96 6.84 -7.12 17.60
N THR A 97 6.07 -6.87 16.53
CA THR A 97 4.82 -7.59 16.29
C THR A 97 5.09 -8.78 15.37
N PRO A 98 4.81 -10.03 15.79
CA PRO A 98 4.95 -11.19 14.91
C PRO A 98 4.07 -10.99 13.67
N PRO A 99 4.60 -11.23 12.46
CA PRO A 99 3.88 -10.95 11.23
C PRO A 99 2.58 -11.74 11.21
N ALA A 100 1.46 -11.04 10.94
CA ALA A 100 0.20 -11.70 10.66
C ALA A 100 0.41 -12.70 9.51
N PRO A 101 -0.18 -13.91 9.57
CA PRO A 101 0.03 -14.91 8.54
C PRO A 101 -0.37 -14.34 7.18
N LEU A 102 0.61 -14.28 6.27
CA LEU A 102 0.43 -13.78 4.91
C LEU A 102 -0.68 -14.58 4.23
N ALA A 103 -1.73 -13.90 3.76
CA ALA A 103 -2.74 -14.52 2.93
C ALA A 103 -2.05 -15.18 1.70
N PRO A 104 -2.36 -16.45 1.38
CA PRO A 104 -1.66 -17.16 0.33
C PRO A 104 -1.80 -16.44 -1.01
N THR A 105 -0.67 -16.29 -1.69
CA THR A 105 -0.62 -15.69 -3.03
C THR A 105 -1.52 -16.49 -4.01
N PRO A 106 -2.00 -15.89 -5.12
CA PRO A 106 -2.82 -16.59 -6.10
C PRO A 106 -2.18 -17.91 -6.59
N LYS A 107 -0.85 -17.91 -6.77
CA LYS A 107 -0.07 -19.08 -7.18
C LYS A 107 -0.02 -20.16 -6.08
N GLN A 108 0.16 -19.76 -4.82
CA GLN A 108 0.09 -20.71 -3.69
C GLN A 108 -1.31 -21.29 -3.53
N ARG A 109 -2.36 -20.49 -3.70
CA ARG A 109 -3.76 -20.95 -3.65
C ARG A 109 -4.06 -21.96 -4.76
N SER A 110 -3.62 -21.68 -6.00
CA SER A 110 -3.75 -22.62 -7.13
C SER A 110 -3.01 -23.93 -6.89
N ARG A 111 -1.78 -23.88 -6.37
CA ARG A 111 -1.02 -25.10 -6.01
C ARG A 111 -1.67 -25.89 -4.89
N ALA A 112 -2.19 -25.21 -3.87
CA ALA A 112 -2.90 -25.86 -2.77
C ALA A 112 -4.19 -26.54 -3.26
N ALA A 113 -4.97 -25.88 -4.13
CA ALA A 113 -6.15 -26.46 -4.74
C ALA A 113 -5.79 -27.68 -5.60
N ALA A 114 -4.77 -27.58 -6.45
CA ALA A 114 -4.31 -28.70 -7.28
C ALA A 114 -3.81 -29.90 -6.45
N LYS A 115 -3.15 -29.63 -5.32
CA LYS A 115 -2.73 -30.70 -4.39
C LYS A 115 -3.94 -31.37 -3.74
N ALA A 116 -4.91 -30.59 -3.24
CA ALA A 116 -6.14 -31.11 -2.65
C ALA A 116 -6.97 -31.95 -3.63
N SER A 117 -7.05 -31.52 -4.90
CA SER A 117 -7.71 -32.32 -5.95
C SER A 117 -7.05 -33.67 -6.14
N ARG A 118 -5.71 -33.73 -6.23
CA ARG A 118 -4.98 -35.00 -6.37
C ARG A 118 -5.17 -35.93 -5.17
N GLU A 119 -5.19 -35.37 -3.96
CA GLU A 119 -5.42 -36.14 -2.74
C GLU A 119 -6.85 -36.69 -2.69
N ALA A 120 -7.85 -35.90 -3.10
CA ALA A 120 -9.24 -36.36 -3.22
C ALA A 120 -9.36 -37.48 -4.27
N ASP A 121 -8.80 -37.30 -5.46
CA ASP A 121 -8.82 -38.31 -6.52
C ASP A 121 -8.14 -39.62 -6.07
N ALA A 122 -7.03 -39.54 -5.33
CA ALA A 122 -6.35 -40.72 -4.79
C ALA A 122 -7.15 -41.44 -3.71
N LEU A 123 -7.93 -40.70 -2.90
CA LEU A 123 -8.77 -41.27 -1.84
C LEU A 123 -10.03 -41.93 -2.41
N PHE A 124 -10.68 -41.27 -3.38
CA PHE A 124 -11.95 -41.72 -3.96
C PHE A 124 -11.79 -42.66 -5.16
N GLY A 125 -10.67 -42.60 -5.88
CA GLY A 125 -10.37 -43.51 -7.00
C GLY A 125 -9.99 -44.94 -6.56
N ARG A 126 -9.66 -45.15 -5.29
CA ARG A 126 -9.29 -46.48 -4.74
C ARG A 126 -10.50 -47.31 -4.28
N ALA A 127 -11.71 -46.73 -4.23
CA ALA A 127 -12.91 -47.39 -3.71
C ALA A 127 -13.78 -48.06 -4.81
N GLY A 128 -13.29 -48.14 -6.06
CA GLY A 128 -14.07 -48.55 -7.23
C GLY A 128 -13.55 -49.78 -8.00
N GLU A 129 -12.60 -50.55 -7.46
CA GLU A 129 -12.19 -51.87 -8.00
C GLU A 129 -12.55 -53.00 -7.04
#